data_AF-A0A812SDP3-F1
#
_entry.id   AF-A0A812SDP3-F1
#
_cell.length_a   1.000
_cell.length_b   1.000
_cell.length_c   1.000
_cell.angle_alpha   90.00
_cell.angle_beta   90.00
_cell.angle_gamma   90.00
#
_symmetry.space_group_name_H-M   'P 1'
#
loop_
_entity.id
_entity.type
_entity.pdbx_description
1 polymer ?
#
loop_
_entity_poly.entity_id
_entity_poly.type
_entity_poly.pdbx_seq_one_letter_code
_entity_poly.pdbx_strand_id
1 'polypeptide(L)'
;MASLGTSTGAPRAPEEPWPLPRCFPERLAEARAAASTLRPCVLLTTGAMNPPHKGHAQLLRQAADRLHREGYCVLGAWMSPSHDDYVGPKACRLGTLHLSSGLRLKLAHLMVSEDDLVAVGSWEANVTGRWPDFPEVAVELEKKMQEQIADPESLGSMPRVFYACGTDHAKRCGLYQGFGRFGGDAENVGVVVVPREGEVPQPESPGKFVFVASAAPGDVASFSSTKIRESFKIDGHTAHEHEYLCHAICKEAADFILSPSEEQRAVFNEDFKHLEEQLSASG
;
A
#
# COMPACT_ATOMS: atom_id res chain seq x y z
N MET A 1 19.58 45.12 -16.64
CA MET A 1 18.25 44.61 -17.05
C MET A 1 18.44 43.22 -17.63
N ALA A 2 18.18 42.17 -16.84
CA ALA A 2 17.99 40.81 -17.33
C ALA A 2 16.94 40.20 -16.41
N SER A 3 15.75 39.99 -16.96
CA SER A 3 14.59 39.39 -16.30
C SER A 3 14.82 37.89 -16.20
N LEU A 4 14.90 37.35 -14.98
CA LEU A 4 14.83 35.92 -14.74
C LEU A 4 13.35 35.55 -14.70
N GLY A 5 12.90 34.92 -15.78
CA GLY A 5 11.52 34.46 -15.95
C GLY A 5 11.15 33.42 -14.91
N THR A 6 10.05 33.68 -14.22
CA THR A 6 9.30 32.72 -13.42
C THR A 6 8.78 31.60 -14.33
N SER A 7 9.26 30.37 -14.10
CA SER A 7 8.63 29.18 -14.68
C SER A 7 7.30 28.97 -13.96
N THR A 8 6.22 29.37 -14.62
CA THR A 8 4.86 29.00 -14.26
C THR A 8 4.73 27.49 -14.44
N GLY A 9 4.43 26.77 -13.34
CA GLY A 9 4.26 25.32 -13.34
C GLY A 9 3.26 24.88 -14.40
N ALA A 10 3.75 24.16 -15.40
CA ALA A 10 2.89 23.40 -16.29
C ALA A 10 2.06 22.42 -15.44
N PRO A 11 0.78 22.16 -15.79
CA PRO A 11 0.02 21.12 -15.13
C PRO A 11 0.79 19.80 -15.27
N ARG A 12 1.19 19.21 -14.13
CA ARG A 12 1.73 17.84 -14.12
C ARG A 12 0.71 16.94 -14.81
N ALA A 13 1.16 16.09 -15.73
CA ALA A 13 0.30 15.05 -16.28
C ALA A 13 -0.37 14.30 -15.13
N PRO A 14 -1.66 13.92 -15.24
CA PRO A 14 -2.32 13.16 -14.21
C PRO A 14 -1.48 11.92 -13.92
N GLU A 15 -1.17 11.70 -12.65
CA GLU A 15 -0.39 10.55 -12.21
C GLU A 15 -1.14 9.27 -12.59
N GLU A 16 -0.46 8.34 -13.28
CA GLU A 16 -1.05 7.06 -13.69
C GLU A 16 -1.59 6.34 -12.43
N PRO A 17 -2.89 5.98 -12.36
CA PRO A 17 -3.48 5.42 -11.14
C PRO A 17 -2.85 4.12 -10.64
N TRP A 18 -2.25 3.36 -11.56
CA TRP A 18 -1.54 2.11 -11.32
C TRP A 18 -0.16 2.16 -11.99
N PRO A 19 0.80 2.91 -11.42
CA PRO A 19 2.13 3.01 -11.98
C PRO A 19 2.83 1.66 -11.86
N LEU A 20 3.54 1.24 -12.91
CA LEU A 20 4.29 -0.02 -12.89
C LEU A 20 5.50 0.08 -11.93
N PRO A 21 5.69 -0.89 -11.01
CA PRO A 21 6.91 -0.99 -10.22
C PRO A 21 8.16 -1.10 -11.10
N ARG A 22 9.32 -0.66 -10.58
CA ARG A 22 10.55 -0.63 -11.38
C ARG A 22 11.03 -2.00 -11.83
N CYS A 23 10.78 -3.05 -11.04
CA CYS A 23 11.14 -4.41 -11.42
C CYS A 23 10.24 -4.98 -12.53
N PHE A 24 9.09 -4.37 -12.82
CA PHE A 24 8.05 -4.96 -13.66
C PHE A 24 8.53 -5.36 -15.07
N PRO A 25 9.27 -4.52 -15.83
CA PRO A 25 9.74 -4.91 -17.15
C PRO A 25 10.67 -6.12 -17.14
N GLU A 26 11.57 -6.20 -16.15
CA GLU A 26 12.51 -7.31 -16.01
C GLU A 26 11.79 -8.60 -15.60
N ARG A 27 10.90 -8.52 -14.61
CA ARG A 27 10.10 -9.66 -14.16
C ARG A 27 9.14 -10.17 -15.25
N LEU A 28 8.60 -9.28 -16.06
CA LEU A 28 7.77 -9.66 -17.21
C LEU A 28 8.58 -10.43 -18.25
N ALA A 29 9.82 -10.01 -18.53
CA ALA A 29 10.71 -10.74 -19.43
C ALA A 29 11.11 -12.11 -18.86
N GLU A 30 11.38 -12.19 -17.55
CA GLU A 30 11.64 -13.46 -16.85
C GLU A 30 10.43 -14.41 -16.96
N ALA A 31 9.22 -13.92 -16.68
CA ALA A 31 8.00 -14.70 -16.78
C ALA A 31 7.76 -15.23 -18.20
N ARG A 32 8.03 -14.44 -19.25
CA ARG A 32 7.95 -14.89 -20.65
C ARG A 32 8.95 -15.99 -20.96
N ALA A 33 10.20 -15.81 -20.54
CA ALA A 33 11.24 -16.82 -20.73
C ALA A 33 10.91 -18.14 -20.00
N ALA A 34 10.17 -18.04 -18.90
CA ALA A 34 9.79 -19.15 -18.04
C ALA A 34 8.31 -19.58 -18.17
N ALA A 35 7.59 -19.20 -19.23
CA ALA A 35 6.12 -19.30 -19.36
C ALA A 35 5.53 -20.70 -19.11
N SER A 36 6.33 -21.77 -19.24
CA SER A 36 5.92 -23.16 -18.94
C SER A 36 6.21 -23.62 -17.51
N THR A 37 6.89 -22.81 -16.70
CA THR A 37 7.42 -23.18 -15.37
C THR A 37 7.03 -22.21 -14.26
N LEU A 38 6.85 -20.92 -14.58
CA LEU A 38 6.44 -19.90 -13.62
C LEU A 38 5.09 -19.31 -14.01
N ARG A 39 4.23 -19.15 -13.01
CA ARG A 39 2.93 -18.50 -13.17
C ARG A 39 3.06 -17.02 -12.85
N PRO A 40 2.80 -16.10 -13.78
CA PRO A 40 2.89 -14.69 -13.47
C PRO A 40 1.81 -14.27 -12.45
N CYS A 41 2.15 -13.35 -11.56
CA CYS A 41 1.20 -12.74 -10.65
C CYS A 41 1.60 -11.33 -10.24
N VAL A 42 0.66 -10.60 -9.66
CA VAL A 42 0.88 -9.31 -9.01
C VAL A 42 0.29 -9.31 -7.62
N LEU A 43 0.78 -8.42 -6.76
CA LEU A 43 0.31 -8.28 -5.38
C LEU A 43 -0.41 -6.95 -5.16
N LEU A 44 -1.46 -6.98 -4.35
CA LEU A 44 -2.18 -5.79 -3.91
C LEU A 44 -2.38 -5.84 -2.40
N THR A 45 -2.17 -4.72 -1.71
CA THR A 45 -2.68 -4.52 -0.35
C THR A 45 -3.41 -3.20 -0.27
N THR A 46 -4.59 -3.20 0.35
CA THR A 46 -5.37 -1.98 0.60
C THR A 46 -5.40 -1.68 2.10
N GLY A 47 -5.73 -0.44 2.45
CA GLY A 47 -6.03 -0.11 3.83
C GLY A 47 -5.97 1.37 4.12
N ALA A 48 -6.34 1.73 5.35
CA ALA A 48 -6.37 3.12 5.76
C ALA A 48 -5.02 3.82 5.57
N MET A 49 -3.90 3.12 5.84
CA MET A 49 -2.53 3.64 5.71
C MET A 49 -2.42 5.07 6.27
N ASN A 50 -2.81 5.23 7.53
CA ASN A 50 -3.07 6.53 8.14
C ASN A 50 -2.20 6.75 9.40
N PRO A 51 -0.88 6.97 9.27
CA PRO A 51 -0.10 7.05 8.01
C PRO A 51 0.43 5.68 7.51
N PRO A 52 0.96 5.58 6.28
CA PRO A 52 1.70 4.39 5.82
C PRO A 52 2.98 4.19 6.64
N HIS A 53 3.53 2.97 6.64
CA HIS A 53 4.76 2.61 7.34
C HIS A 53 5.46 1.42 6.67
N LYS A 54 6.73 1.17 7.02
CA LYS A 54 7.56 0.09 6.40
C LYS A 54 6.91 -1.29 6.45
N GLY A 55 6.13 -1.57 7.50
CA GLY A 55 5.36 -2.81 7.62
C GLY A 55 4.39 -3.10 6.45
N HIS A 56 3.84 -2.09 5.77
CA HIS A 56 2.96 -2.31 4.62
C HIS A 56 3.74 -2.82 3.39
N ALA A 57 4.91 -2.23 3.10
CA ALA A 57 5.78 -2.69 2.02
C ALA A 57 6.38 -4.08 2.35
N GLN A 58 6.80 -4.28 3.61
CA GLN A 58 7.30 -5.58 4.06
C GLN A 58 6.26 -6.69 3.95
N LEU A 59 4.98 -6.40 4.21
CA LEU A 59 3.88 -7.35 4.01
C LEU A 59 3.84 -7.86 2.56
N LEU A 60 4.00 -6.96 1.58
CA LEU A 60 4.04 -7.34 0.16
C LEU A 60 5.29 -8.18 -0.16
N ARG A 61 6.45 -7.87 0.43
CA ARG A 61 7.68 -8.67 0.26
C ARG A 61 7.52 -10.09 0.81
N GLN A 62 6.94 -10.25 2.01
CA GLN A 62 6.64 -11.58 2.56
C GLN A 62 5.65 -12.37 1.69
N ALA A 63 4.65 -11.68 1.14
CA ALA A 63 3.69 -12.30 0.24
C ALA A 63 4.38 -12.75 -1.06
N ALA A 64 5.29 -11.94 -1.60
CA ALA A 64 6.06 -12.29 -2.79
C ALA A 64 6.93 -13.54 -2.56
N ASP A 65 7.66 -13.60 -1.45
CA ASP A 65 8.49 -14.75 -1.10
C ASP A 65 7.67 -16.04 -0.92
N ARG A 66 6.44 -15.94 -0.40
CA ARG A 66 5.53 -17.09 -0.32
C ARG A 66 5.09 -17.56 -1.70
N LEU A 67 4.76 -16.64 -2.60
CA LEU A 67 4.31 -16.96 -3.96
C LEU A 67 5.45 -17.50 -4.82
N HIS A 68 6.68 -16.98 -4.68
CA HIS A 68 7.86 -17.52 -5.35
C HIS A 68 8.09 -19.00 -5.01
N ARG A 69 7.95 -19.40 -3.73
CA ARG A 69 8.04 -20.80 -3.30
C ARG A 69 6.95 -21.71 -3.88
N GLU A 70 5.85 -21.12 -4.35
CA GLU A 70 4.74 -21.82 -4.99
C GLU A 70 4.90 -21.87 -6.53
N GLY A 71 6.00 -21.37 -7.08
CA GLY A 71 6.22 -21.31 -8.53
C GLY A 71 5.43 -20.20 -9.22
N TYR A 72 5.17 -19.09 -8.52
CA TYR A 72 4.76 -17.84 -9.17
C TYR A 72 5.98 -16.96 -9.47
N CYS A 73 5.87 -16.11 -10.48
CA CYS A 73 6.75 -14.98 -10.75
C CYS A 73 5.98 -13.69 -10.41
N VAL A 74 6.41 -12.99 -9.36
CA VAL A 74 5.75 -11.74 -8.93
C VAL A 74 6.28 -10.59 -9.78
N LEU A 75 5.43 -10.07 -10.66
CA LEU A 75 5.78 -9.00 -11.58
C LEU A 75 5.89 -7.63 -10.89
N GLY A 76 5.13 -7.44 -9.82
CA GLY A 76 5.05 -6.18 -9.10
C GLY A 76 4.05 -6.24 -7.96
N ALA A 77 4.10 -5.25 -7.08
CA ALA A 77 3.21 -5.11 -5.94
C ALA A 77 2.71 -3.67 -5.79
N TRP A 78 1.48 -3.51 -5.29
CA TRP A 78 0.88 -2.20 -5.06
C TRP A 78 0.39 -2.05 -3.62
N MET A 79 0.80 -0.94 -3.00
CA MET A 79 0.13 -0.38 -1.83
C MET A 79 -0.96 0.58 -2.30
N SER A 80 -2.20 0.35 -1.89
CA SER A 80 -3.36 1.17 -2.26
C SER A 80 -3.97 1.80 -1.01
N PRO A 81 -3.66 3.07 -0.69
CA PRO A 81 -4.31 3.79 0.39
C PRO A 81 -5.82 3.96 0.12
N SER A 82 -6.65 3.64 1.12
CA SER A 82 -8.10 3.67 0.96
C SER A 82 -8.71 5.06 0.83
N HIS A 83 -9.90 5.13 0.24
CA HIS A 83 -10.68 6.36 0.09
C HIS A 83 -11.03 7.04 1.42
N ASP A 84 -11.18 8.37 1.44
CA ASP A 84 -11.50 9.12 2.66
C ASP A 84 -12.90 8.81 3.23
N ASP A 85 -13.86 8.43 2.38
CA ASP A 85 -15.18 7.96 2.83
C ASP A 85 -15.11 6.69 3.69
N TYR A 86 -14.00 5.94 3.62
CA TYR A 86 -13.72 4.86 4.56
C TYR A 86 -12.90 5.34 5.77
N VAL A 87 -11.82 6.08 5.50
CA VAL A 87 -10.83 6.42 6.52
C VAL A 87 -11.38 7.44 7.52
N GLY A 88 -12.11 8.46 7.06
CA GLY A 88 -12.69 9.50 7.91
C GLY A 88 -13.66 8.95 8.95
N PRO A 89 -14.74 8.24 8.56
CA PRO A 89 -15.66 7.62 9.52
C PRO A 89 -14.97 6.64 10.47
N LYS A 90 -13.99 5.89 9.97
CA LYS A 90 -13.18 4.97 10.80
C LYS A 90 -12.35 5.73 11.83
N ALA A 91 -11.67 6.80 11.43
CA ALA A 91 -10.82 7.61 12.29
C ALA A 91 -11.66 8.34 13.35
N CYS A 92 -12.80 8.92 12.95
CA CYS A 92 -13.78 9.54 13.84
C CYS A 92 -14.28 8.54 14.91
N ARG A 93 -14.73 7.35 14.50
CA ARG A 93 -15.18 6.29 15.42
C ARG A 93 -14.11 5.83 16.40
N LEU A 94 -12.84 5.87 16.00
CA LEU A 94 -11.72 5.47 16.85
C LEU A 94 -11.11 6.63 17.65
N GLY A 95 -11.57 7.87 17.47
CA GLY A 95 -10.98 9.05 18.10
C GLY A 95 -9.51 9.25 17.70
N THR A 96 -9.16 8.94 16.45
CA THR A 96 -7.78 9.04 15.95
C THR A 96 -7.64 10.10 14.86
N LEU A 97 -6.43 10.62 14.65
CA LEU A 97 -6.09 11.46 13.51
C LEU A 97 -6.57 10.86 12.17
N HIS A 98 -7.11 11.71 11.31
CA HIS A 98 -7.44 11.40 9.92
C HIS A 98 -6.54 12.26 9.02
N LEU A 99 -5.62 11.61 8.31
CA LEU A 99 -4.89 12.24 7.20
C LEU A 99 -5.69 12.04 5.90
N SER A 100 -5.81 13.09 5.10
CA SER A 100 -6.44 13.07 3.79
C SER A 100 -5.85 12.00 2.87
N SER A 101 -6.61 11.56 1.87
CA SER A 101 -6.11 10.66 0.85
C SER A 101 -4.88 11.22 0.14
N GLY A 102 -4.88 12.53 -0.17
CA GLY A 102 -3.74 13.22 -0.76
C GLY A 102 -2.46 13.12 0.08
N LEU A 103 -2.55 13.40 1.38
CA LEU A 103 -1.37 13.30 2.25
C LEU A 103 -0.93 11.85 2.43
N ARG A 104 -1.86 10.90 2.57
CA ARG A 104 -1.52 9.47 2.68
C ARG A 104 -0.86 8.93 1.43
N LEU A 105 -1.32 9.33 0.24
CA LEU A 105 -0.66 9.02 -1.03
C LEU A 105 0.74 9.62 -1.08
N LYS A 106 0.90 10.90 -0.74
CA LYS A 106 2.21 11.56 -0.71
C LYS A 106 3.20 10.81 0.19
N LEU A 107 2.78 10.42 1.39
CA LEU A 107 3.60 9.66 2.32
C LEU A 107 3.89 8.25 1.78
N ALA A 108 2.92 7.59 1.16
CA ALA A 108 3.12 6.26 0.57
C ALA A 108 4.15 6.31 -0.57
N HIS A 109 4.13 7.34 -1.41
CA HIS A 109 5.12 7.51 -2.48
C HIS A 109 6.53 7.73 -1.92
N LEU A 110 6.68 8.52 -0.85
CA LEU A 110 7.97 8.67 -0.16
C LEU A 110 8.44 7.35 0.46
N MET A 111 7.52 6.55 1.02
CA MET A 111 7.85 5.27 1.64
C MET A 111 8.45 4.24 0.68
N VAL A 112 8.03 4.27 -0.59
CA VAL A 112 8.42 3.26 -1.59
C VAL A 112 9.26 3.85 -2.73
N SER A 113 9.76 5.09 -2.59
CA SER A 113 10.53 5.74 -3.66
C SER A 113 11.78 4.96 -4.04
N GLU A 114 12.40 4.27 -3.10
CA GLU A 114 13.57 3.40 -3.31
C GLU A 114 13.20 1.91 -3.41
N ASP A 115 11.92 1.54 -3.37
CA ASP A 115 11.47 0.15 -3.54
C ASP A 115 11.32 -0.20 -5.03
N ASP A 116 11.89 -1.33 -5.44
CA ASP A 116 11.84 -1.83 -6.82
C ASP A 116 10.56 -2.63 -7.11
N LEU A 117 10.03 -3.31 -6.11
CA LEU A 117 8.88 -4.22 -6.19
C LEU A 117 7.56 -3.51 -5.94
N VAL A 118 7.55 -2.54 -5.02
CA VAL A 118 6.33 -1.91 -4.52
C VAL A 118 6.13 -0.53 -5.13
N ALA A 119 4.99 -0.32 -5.77
CA ALA A 119 4.49 0.98 -6.20
C ALA A 119 3.23 1.38 -5.39
N VAL A 120 2.79 2.63 -5.55
CA VAL A 120 1.56 3.13 -4.92
C VAL A 120 0.44 3.17 -5.96
N GLY A 121 -0.66 2.47 -5.70
CA GLY A 121 -1.90 2.61 -6.45
C GLY A 121 -2.73 3.76 -5.91
N SER A 122 -3.01 4.77 -6.72
CA SER A 122 -3.79 5.94 -6.31
C SER A 122 -5.27 5.85 -6.68
N TRP A 123 -5.65 4.84 -7.48
CA TRP A 123 -7.02 4.67 -7.96
C TRP A 123 -8.05 4.62 -6.83
N GLU A 124 -7.86 3.77 -5.81
CA GLU A 124 -8.81 3.59 -4.69
C GLU A 124 -9.06 4.91 -3.95
N ALA A 125 -8.00 5.69 -3.73
CA ALA A 125 -8.04 6.97 -3.05
C ALA A 125 -8.73 8.08 -3.86
N ASN A 126 -8.83 7.93 -5.18
CA ASN A 126 -9.29 8.95 -6.12
C ASN A 126 -10.66 8.65 -6.76
N VAL A 127 -11.30 7.52 -6.43
CA VAL A 127 -12.66 7.22 -6.90
C VAL A 127 -13.63 8.27 -6.39
N THR A 128 -14.39 8.90 -7.28
CA THR A 128 -15.28 10.00 -6.93
C THR A 128 -16.63 9.50 -6.41
N GLY A 129 -17.10 10.09 -5.31
CA GLY A 129 -18.46 9.92 -4.80
C GLY A 129 -18.76 8.59 -4.11
N ARG A 130 -17.76 7.73 -3.91
CA ARG A 130 -17.88 6.51 -3.10
C ARG A 130 -16.51 5.92 -2.73
N TRP A 131 -16.50 5.10 -1.69
CA TRP A 131 -15.41 4.19 -1.40
C TRP A 131 -15.56 2.87 -2.19
N PRO A 132 -14.59 2.48 -3.03
CA PRO A 132 -14.50 1.13 -3.58
C PRO A 132 -13.86 0.19 -2.54
N ASP A 133 -14.58 -0.84 -2.10
CA ASP A 133 -14.03 -1.82 -1.14
C ASP A 133 -12.99 -2.73 -1.81
N PHE A 134 -12.14 -3.39 -1.01
CA PHE A 134 -10.95 -4.11 -1.50
C PHE A 134 -11.20 -5.16 -2.60
N PRO A 135 -12.36 -5.86 -2.72
CA PRO A 135 -12.60 -6.75 -3.85
C PRO A 135 -12.65 -6.00 -5.18
N GLU A 136 -13.24 -4.80 -5.18
CA GLU A 136 -13.34 -3.98 -6.37
C GLU A 136 -11.96 -3.44 -6.79
N VAL A 137 -11.14 -3.05 -5.82
CA VAL A 137 -9.77 -2.59 -6.08
C VAL A 137 -8.92 -3.71 -6.73
N ALA A 138 -9.09 -4.95 -6.27
CA ALA A 138 -8.40 -6.11 -6.84
C ALA A 138 -8.84 -6.40 -8.28
N VAL A 139 -10.15 -6.30 -8.56
CA VAL A 139 -10.71 -6.45 -9.91
C VAL A 139 -10.24 -5.34 -10.84
N GLU A 140 -10.20 -4.10 -10.36
CA GLU A 140 -9.70 -2.97 -11.15
C GLU A 140 -8.22 -3.16 -11.52
N LEU A 141 -7.38 -3.60 -10.57
CA LEU A 141 -5.98 -3.89 -10.85
C LEU A 141 -5.85 -5.03 -11.87
N GLU A 142 -6.69 -6.06 -11.81
CA GLU A 142 -6.70 -7.15 -12.80
C GLU A 142 -6.99 -6.61 -14.22
N LYS A 143 -8.01 -5.75 -14.36
CA LYS A 143 -8.32 -5.08 -15.64
C LYS A 143 -7.14 -4.27 -16.14
N LYS A 144 -6.49 -3.51 -15.26
CA LYS A 144 -5.31 -2.71 -15.64
C LYS A 144 -4.15 -3.60 -16.13
N MET A 145 -3.93 -4.75 -15.51
CA MET A 145 -2.90 -5.70 -15.97
C MET A 145 -3.22 -6.29 -17.34
N GLN A 146 -4.51 -6.54 -17.64
CA GLN A 146 -4.95 -6.96 -18.98
C GLN A 146 -4.67 -5.90 -20.04
N GLU A 147 -4.81 -4.62 -19.71
CA GLU A 147 -4.53 -3.51 -20.63
C GLU A 147 -3.04 -3.25 -20.82
N GLN A 148 -2.23 -3.37 -19.76
CA GLN A 148 -0.82 -3.00 -19.78
C GLN A 148 0.10 -4.06 -20.40
N ILE A 149 -0.31 -5.32 -20.41
CA ILE A 149 0.52 -6.42 -20.91
C ILE A 149 0.24 -6.64 -22.39
N ALA A 150 1.14 -6.13 -23.22
CA ALA A 150 1.20 -6.51 -24.62
C ALA A 150 1.50 -8.01 -24.77
N ASP A 151 0.81 -8.69 -25.68
CA ASP A 151 1.00 -10.11 -25.98
C ASP A 151 0.89 -11.03 -24.74
N PRO A 152 -0.32 -11.18 -24.17
CA PRO A 152 -0.53 -12.02 -23.00
C PRO A 152 -0.31 -13.52 -23.24
N GLU A 153 -0.39 -13.98 -24.51
CA GLU A 153 -0.15 -15.37 -24.87
C GLU A 153 1.30 -15.79 -24.59
N SER A 154 2.24 -14.84 -24.71
CA SER A 154 3.66 -15.05 -24.39
C SER A 154 3.96 -15.43 -22.92
N LEU A 155 3.00 -15.23 -22.01
CA LEU A 155 3.15 -15.53 -20.59
C LEU A 155 2.65 -16.93 -20.19
N GLY A 156 2.02 -17.66 -21.10
CA GLY A 156 1.35 -18.93 -20.83
C GLY A 156 0.04 -18.80 -20.03
N SER A 157 -0.11 -17.75 -19.22
CA SER A 157 -1.35 -17.36 -18.56
C SER A 157 -1.34 -15.88 -18.18
N MET A 158 -2.51 -15.26 -18.07
CA MET A 158 -2.62 -13.90 -17.55
C MET A 158 -2.15 -13.81 -16.10
N PRO A 159 -1.45 -12.72 -15.69
CA PRO A 159 -1.03 -12.59 -14.30
C PRO A 159 -2.22 -12.53 -13.37
N ARG A 160 -2.18 -13.39 -12.35
CA ARG A 160 -3.21 -13.40 -11.31
C ARG A 160 -2.93 -12.28 -10.29
N VAL A 161 -3.97 -11.56 -9.89
CA VAL A 161 -3.89 -10.65 -8.73
C VAL A 161 -3.99 -11.47 -7.44
N PHE A 162 -3.06 -11.24 -6.51
CA PHE A 162 -3.12 -11.75 -5.15
C PHE A 162 -3.32 -10.60 -4.17
N TYR A 163 -4.40 -10.65 -3.39
CA TYR A 163 -4.64 -9.71 -2.30
C TYR A 163 -3.88 -10.14 -1.04
N ALA A 164 -2.93 -9.33 -0.62
CA ALA A 164 -2.09 -9.55 0.54
C ALA A 164 -2.64 -8.80 1.75
N CYS A 165 -2.84 -9.50 2.87
CA CYS A 165 -3.39 -8.91 4.08
C CYS A 165 -2.91 -9.59 5.37
N GLY A 166 -3.07 -8.90 6.50
CA GLY A 166 -2.78 -9.46 7.83
C GLY A 166 -3.83 -10.49 8.30
N THR A 167 -3.51 -11.25 9.34
CA THR A 167 -4.43 -12.31 9.84
C THR A 167 -5.74 -11.76 10.38
N ASP A 168 -5.75 -10.57 11.00
CA ASP A 168 -6.96 -9.90 11.48
C ASP A 168 -7.96 -9.66 10.34
N HIS A 169 -7.48 -9.04 9.25
CA HIS A 169 -8.31 -8.75 8.09
C HIS A 169 -8.77 -10.04 7.39
N ALA A 170 -7.88 -11.03 7.25
CA ALA A 170 -8.21 -12.33 6.69
C ALA A 170 -9.29 -13.07 7.49
N LYS A 171 -9.24 -13.01 8.84
CA LYS A 171 -10.28 -13.58 9.71
C LYS A 171 -11.59 -12.83 9.56
N ARG A 172 -11.56 -11.49 9.66
CA ARG A 172 -12.75 -10.63 9.64
C ARG A 172 -13.52 -10.71 8.33
N CYS A 173 -12.82 -10.73 7.20
CA CYS A 173 -13.42 -10.82 5.87
C CYS A 173 -13.54 -12.28 5.37
N GLY A 174 -13.09 -13.24 6.20
CA GLY A 174 -13.06 -14.67 5.90
C GLY A 174 -12.35 -15.04 4.60
N LEU A 175 -11.20 -14.41 4.36
CA LEU A 175 -10.34 -14.60 3.18
C LEU A 175 -9.63 -15.95 3.17
N TYR A 176 -9.57 -16.66 4.31
CA TYR A 176 -9.11 -18.06 4.35
C TYR A 176 -10.01 -19.02 3.55
N GLN A 177 -11.24 -18.61 3.22
CA GLN A 177 -12.14 -19.38 2.39
C GLN A 177 -11.94 -19.16 0.89
N GLY A 178 -10.96 -18.33 0.49
CA GLY A 178 -10.73 -17.89 -0.89
C GLY A 178 -11.48 -16.61 -1.23
N PHE A 179 -11.01 -15.90 -2.26
CA PHE A 179 -11.61 -14.65 -2.71
C PHE A 179 -12.92 -14.86 -3.50
N GLY A 180 -13.13 -16.05 -4.07
CA GLY A 180 -14.36 -16.40 -4.80
C GLY A 180 -15.66 -16.25 -3.99
N ARG A 181 -15.59 -16.11 -2.67
CA ARG A 181 -16.75 -15.77 -1.82
C ARG A 181 -17.38 -14.42 -2.15
N PHE A 182 -16.64 -13.50 -2.77
CA PHE A 182 -17.17 -12.20 -3.20
C PHE A 182 -17.91 -12.30 -4.55
N GLY A 183 -17.76 -13.42 -5.26
CA GLY A 183 -18.43 -13.71 -6.54
C GLY A 183 -18.01 -12.79 -7.68
N GLY A 184 -18.56 -13.06 -8.87
CA GLY A 184 -18.39 -12.21 -10.05
C GLY A 184 -16.94 -12.10 -10.51
N ASP A 185 -16.52 -10.90 -10.92
CA ASP A 185 -15.18 -10.65 -11.47
C ASP A 185 -14.04 -10.95 -10.46
N ALA A 186 -14.34 -11.02 -9.16
CA ALA A 186 -13.35 -11.25 -8.11
C ALA A 186 -12.97 -12.73 -7.92
N GLU A 187 -13.61 -13.66 -8.63
CA GLU A 187 -13.36 -15.10 -8.50
C GLU A 187 -11.92 -15.52 -8.85
N ASN A 188 -11.24 -14.73 -9.66
CA ASN A 188 -9.86 -14.99 -10.07
C ASN A 188 -8.80 -14.40 -9.13
N VAL A 189 -9.19 -13.67 -8.07
CA VAL A 189 -8.23 -13.10 -7.13
C VAL A 189 -7.76 -14.17 -6.13
N GLY A 190 -6.45 -14.26 -5.93
CA GLY A 190 -5.84 -15.07 -4.88
C GLY A 190 -5.67 -14.30 -3.57
N VAL A 191 -5.34 -14.99 -2.48
CA VAL A 191 -5.08 -14.39 -1.17
C VAL A 191 -3.72 -14.82 -0.66
N VAL A 192 -2.94 -13.88 -0.14
CA VAL A 192 -1.78 -14.19 0.69
C VAL A 192 -1.96 -13.58 2.07
N VAL A 193 -2.08 -14.43 3.08
CA VAL A 193 -2.19 -13.99 4.48
C VAL A 193 -0.79 -13.90 5.08
N VAL A 194 -0.45 -12.74 5.62
CA VAL A 194 0.85 -12.46 6.24
C VAL A 194 0.64 -12.28 7.74
N PRO A 195 1.01 -13.25 8.58
CA PRO A 195 0.91 -13.13 10.03
C PRO A 195 1.91 -12.11 10.59
N ARG A 196 1.57 -11.52 11.73
CA ARG A 196 2.57 -10.88 12.60
C ARG A 196 3.26 -11.93 13.46
N GLU A 197 4.40 -11.56 14.03
CA GLU A 197 5.09 -12.43 14.97
C GLU A 197 4.17 -12.79 16.16
N GLY A 198 4.12 -14.08 16.50
CA GLY A 198 3.23 -14.62 17.52
C GLY A 198 1.77 -14.85 17.09
N GLU A 199 1.35 -14.38 15.92
CA GLU A 199 0.02 -14.70 15.39
C GLU A 199 -0.02 -16.12 14.82
N VAL A 200 -1.09 -16.86 15.13
CA VAL A 200 -1.36 -18.16 14.52
C VAL A 200 -2.36 -17.96 13.36
N PRO A 201 -1.90 -18.08 12.10
CA PRO A 201 -2.79 -18.05 10.94
C PRO A 201 -3.62 -19.34 10.84
N GLN A 202 -4.74 -19.31 10.11
CA GLN A 202 -5.40 -20.57 9.72
C GLN A 202 -4.58 -21.25 8.61
N PRO A 203 -4.76 -22.57 8.38
CA PRO A 203 -4.06 -23.27 7.31
C PRO A 203 -4.31 -22.66 5.93
N GLU A 204 -3.31 -22.76 5.06
CA GLU A 204 -3.45 -22.41 3.65
C GLU A 204 -4.43 -23.35 2.91
N SER A 205 -4.97 -22.87 1.80
CA SER A 205 -5.82 -23.65 0.91
C SER A 205 -5.40 -23.37 -0.54
N PRO A 206 -4.31 -24.01 -1.03
CA PRO A 206 -3.80 -23.79 -2.38
C PRO A 206 -4.85 -24.01 -3.48
N GLY A 207 -5.76 -24.98 -3.30
CA GLY A 207 -6.87 -25.24 -4.22
C GLY A 207 -7.90 -24.10 -4.31
N LYS A 208 -7.83 -23.12 -3.42
CA LYS A 208 -8.62 -21.88 -3.43
C LYS A 208 -7.73 -20.63 -3.61
N PHE A 209 -6.48 -20.81 -4.02
CA PHE A 209 -5.47 -19.75 -4.13
C PHE A 209 -5.26 -18.97 -2.83
N VAL A 210 -5.40 -19.62 -1.68
CA VAL A 210 -5.11 -19.03 -0.36
C VAL A 210 -3.78 -19.57 0.12
N PHE A 211 -2.83 -18.67 0.32
CA PHE A 211 -1.49 -18.98 0.82
C PHE A 211 -1.20 -18.24 2.12
N VAL A 212 -0.34 -18.81 2.95
CA VAL A 212 0.09 -18.19 4.20
C VAL A 212 1.60 -17.96 4.13
N ALA A 213 2.01 -16.69 4.24
CA ALA A 213 3.41 -16.30 4.26
C ALA A 213 4.04 -16.49 5.64
N SER A 214 5.36 -16.42 5.70
CA SER A 214 6.07 -16.28 6.97
C SER A 214 5.80 -14.91 7.57
N ALA A 215 5.83 -14.80 8.91
CA ALA A 215 5.67 -13.52 9.57
C ALA A 215 6.79 -12.55 9.15
N ALA A 216 6.48 -11.25 9.09
CA ALA A 216 7.50 -10.22 8.83
C ALA A 216 8.64 -10.35 9.86
N PRO A 217 9.92 -10.33 9.44
CA PRO A 217 11.03 -10.43 10.38
C PRO A 217 11.29 -9.09 11.07
N GLY A 218 11.93 -9.16 12.24
CA GLY A 218 12.48 -8.00 12.92
C GLY A 218 11.44 -7.00 13.45
N ASP A 219 11.90 -5.80 13.76
CA ASP A 219 11.11 -4.72 14.32
C ASP A 219 10.00 -4.20 13.39
N VAL A 220 10.15 -4.38 12.07
CA VAL A 220 9.14 -3.99 11.06
C VAL A 220 7.78 -4.64 11.33
N ALA A 221 7.76 -5.84 11.91
CA ALA A 221 6.53 -6.53 12.32
C ALA A 221 5.75 -5.79 13.43
N SER A 222 6.44 -4.95 14.20
CA SER A 222 5.88 -4.22 15.34
C SER A 222 5.32 -2.84 14.98
N PHE A 223 5.62 -2.35 13.76
CA PHE A 223 5.15 -1.05 13.29
C PHE A 223 3.63 -1.07 13.08
N SER A 224 2.98 0.00 13.53
CA SER A 224 1.56 0.23 13.31
C SER A 224 1.28 1.72 13.17
N SER A 225 0.32 2.07 12.31
CA SER A 225 -0.16 3.45 12.20
C SER A 225 -0.70 3.99 13.53
N THR A 226 -1.19 3.13 14.44
CA THR A 226 -1.63 3.55 15.78
C THR A 226 -0.47 4.10 16.59
N LYS A 227 0.63 3.35 16.71
CA LYS A 227 1.83 3.81 17.42
C LYS A 227 2.44 5.07 16.79
N ILE A 228 2.39 5.18 15.46
CA ILE A 228 2.86 6.39 14.77
C ILE A 228 2.00 7.61 15.11
N ARG A 229 0.66 7.45 15.13
CA ARG A 229 -0.22 8.54 15.55
C ARG A 229 -0.01 8.90 17.02
N GLU A 230 0.29 7.93 17.88
CA GLU A 230 0.65 8.17 19.28
C GLU A 230 1.97 8.93 19.41
N SER A 231 2.97 8.64 18.58
CA SER A 231 4.24 9.40 18.57
C SER A 231 4.10 10.84 18.10
N PHE A 232 2.99 11.20 17.43
CA PHE A 232 2.70 12.61 17.18
C PHE A 232 2.29 13.31 18.48
N LYS A 233 1.44 12.73 19.33
CA LYS A 233 0.76 13.40 20.46
C LYS A 233 1.65 13.91 21.61
N ILE A 234 2.97 13.83 21.54
CA ILE A 234 3.82 14.09 22.71
C ILE A 234 4.54 15.43 22.53
N ASP A 235 4.09 16.40 23.33
CA ASP A 235 4.64 17.75 23.38
C ASP A 235 6.12 17.68 23.80
N GLY A 236 6.99 18.26 22.98
CA GLY A 236 8.44 18.14 23.14
C GLY A 236 8.92 16.71 22.84
N HIS A 237 8.96 16.35 21.56
CA HIS A 237 9.47 15.06 21.07
C HIS A 237 10.68 14.63 21.89
N THR A 238 10.53 13.56 22.67
CA THR A 238 11.71 12.90 23.20
C THR A 238 12.47 12.37 21.99
N ALA A 239 13.80 12.34 22.06
CA ALA A 239 14.63 11.81 20.97
C ALA A 239 14.16 10.40 20.52
N HIS A 240 13.53 9.65 21.42
CA HIS A 240 13.01 8.31 21.22
C HIS A 240 11.73 8.23 20.36
N GLU A 241 10.77 9.16 20.49
CA GLU A 241 9.56 9.16 19.65
C GLU A 241 9.87 9.58 18.21
N HIS A 242 10.76 10.55 18.07
CA HIS A 242 11.32 10.95 16.78
C HIS A 242 12.06 9.79 16.13
N GLU A 243 12.86 9.05 16.90
CA GLU A 243 13.54 7.84 16.46
C GLU A 243 12.55 6.76 16.01
N TYR A 244 11.48 6.49 16.77
CA TYR A 244 10.45 5.54 16.35
C TYR A 244 9.77 5.97 15.04
N LEU A 245 9.44 7.27 14.89
CA LEU A 245 8.83 7.78 13.66
C LEU A 245 9.77 7.58 12.47
N CYS A 246 11.01 8.07 12.53
CA CYS A 246 12.02 7.91 11.47
C CYS A 246 12.35 6.44 11.18
N HIS A 247 12.14 5.56 12.17
CA HIS A 247 12.33 4.14 12.01
C HIS A 247 11.13 3.47 11.33
N ALA A 248 9.90 3.84 11.70
CA ALA A 248 8.67 3.26 11.20
C ALA A 248 8.24 3.80 9.82
N ILE A 249 8.49 5.08 9.56
CA ILE A 249 8.29 5.75 8.27
C ILE A 249 9.66 6.28 7.80
N CYS A 250 10.01 6.15 6.51
CA CYS A 250 11.32 6.57 6.00
C CYS A 250 11.64 8.01 6.38
N LYS A 251 12.93 8.37 6.42
CA LYS A 251 13.38 9.68 6.90
C LYS A 251 12.68 10.81 6.14
N GLU A 252 12.53 10.67 4.83
CA GLU A 252 11.90 11.64 3.94
C GLU A 252 10.42 11.84 4.29
N ALA A 253 9.70 10.77 4.62
CA ALA A 253 8.30 10.85 5.07
C ALA A 253 8.19 11.44 6.48
N ALA A 254 9.12 11.11 7.39
CA ALA A 254 9.18 11.71 8.71
C ALA A 254 9.44 13.21 8.64
N ASP A 255 10.45 13.64 7.88
CA ASP A 255 10.77 15.05 7.66
C ASP A 255 9.58 15.79 7.03
N PHE A 256 8.86 15.16 6.09
CA PHE A 256 7.68 15.75 5.46
C PHE A 256 6.56 16.06 6.46
N ILE A 257 6.36 15.22 7.48
CA ILE A 257 5.33 15.42 8.49
C ILE A 257 5.81 16.41 9.57
N LEU A 258 7.03 16.23 10.05
CA LEU A 258 7.55 16.95 11.21
C LEU A 258 8.09 18.33 10.87
N SER A 259 8.60 18.52 9.65
CA SER A 259 9.26 19.76 9.22
C SER A 259 8.91 20.09 7.76
N PRO A 260 7.62 20.18 7.40
CA PRO A 260 7.22 20.54 6.05
C PRO A 260 7.65 21.95 5.69
N SER A 261 8.06 22.15 4.44
CA SER A 261 8.31 23.47 3.87
C SER A 261 7.02 24.31 3.80
N GLU A 262 7.13 25.63 3.64
CA GLU A 262 5.97 26.51 3.48
C GLU A 262 5.06 26.09 2.31
N GLU A 263 5.65 25.66 1.19
CA GLU A 263 4.91 25.16 0.03
C GLU A 263 4.16 23.85 0.37
N GLN A 264 4.81 22.92 1.07
CA GLN A 264 4.19 21.66 1.49
C GLN A 264 3.04 21.92 2.46
N ARG A 265 3.22 22.85 3.41
CA ARG A 265 2.17 23.31 4.32
C ARG A 265 1.00 23.92 3.56
N ALA A 266 1.26 24.74 2.55
CA ALA A 266 0.21 25.33 1.74
C ALA A 266 -0.61 24.29 0.96
N VAL A 267 0.05 23.26 0.40
CA VAL A 267 -0.64 22.18 -0.34
C VAL A 267 -1.50 21.30 0.56
N PHE A 268 -1.02 20.97 1.77
CA PHE A 268 -1.72 20.09 2.72
C PHE A 268 -2.20 20.86 3.96
N ASN A 269 -2.70 22.08 3.75
CA ASN A 269 -3.01 23.03 4.82
C ASN A 269 -3.97 22.46 5.88
N GLU A 270 -5.06 21.84 5.45
CA GLU A 270 -6.04 21.28 6.38
C GLU A 270 -5.49 20.06 7.15
N ASP A 271 -4.67 19.23 6.52
CA ASP A 271 -3.98 18.12 7.21
C ASP A 271 -3.03 18.64 8.29
N PHE A 272 -2.21 19.65 7.96
CA PHE A 272 -1.24 20.18 8.91
C PHE A 272 -1.89 20.98 10.04
N LYS A 273 -2.99 21.70 9.78
CA LYS A 273 -3.80 22.31 10.84
C LYS A 273 -4.32 21.26 11.82
N HIS A 274 -4.92 20.18 11.32
CA HIS A 274 -5.43 19.11 12.18
C HIS A 274 -4.32 18.41 12.97
N LEU A 275 -3.15 18.21 12.35
CA LEU A 275 -1.97 17.71 13.04
C LEU A 275 -1.56 18.64 14.19
N GLU A 276 -1.43 19.94 13.93
CA GLU A 276 -1.04 20.96 14.91
C GLU A 276 -2.06 21.11 16.05
N GLU A 277 -3.35 21.06 15.75
CA GLU A 277 -4.42 21.06 16.75
C GLU A 277 -4.33 19.85 17.69
N GLN A 278 -4.04 18.66 17.14
CA GLN A 278 -3.85 17.46 17.96
C GLN A 278 -2.59 17.48 18.80
N LEU A 279 -1.50 18.05 18.27
CA LEU A 279 -0.27 18.28 19.00
C LEU A 279 -0.52 19.20 20.19
N SER A 280 -1.17 20.34 19.94
CA SER A 280 -1.44 21.37 20.94
C SER A 280 -2.45 20.94 22.01
N ALA A 281 -3.37 20.01 21.70
CA ALA A 281 -4.36 19.48 22.65
C ALA A 281 -3.82 18.39 23.59
N SER A 282 -2.57 17.95 23.38
CA SER A 282 -1.94 16.88 24.16
C SER A 282 -0.89 17.38 25.17
N GLY A 283 -0.62 18.70 25.20
CA GLY A 283 0.16 19.41 26.22
C GLY A 283 -0.70 20.00 27.33
#